data_AF-A0A7K4HF98-F1
#
_entry.id   AF-A0A7K4HF98-F1
#
_cell.length_a   1.000
_cell.length_b   1.000
_cell.length_c   1.000
_cell.angle_alpha   90.00
_cell.angle_beta   90.00
_cell.angle_gamma   90.00
#
_symmetry.space_group_name_H-M   'P 1'
#
loop_
_entity.id
_entity.type
_entity.pdbx_description
1 polymer ?
#
loop_
_entity_poly.entity_id
_entity_poly.type
_entity_poly.pdbx_seq_one_letter_code
_entity_poly.pdbx_strand_id
1 'polypeptide(L)' 'MGRCTASEWASAMGYDTHNALAKVIRRIVNDTPDKLVVNANRKPRYYQAV' A
#
# COMPACT_ATOMS: atom_id res chain seq x y z
N MET A 1 -0.27 -8.65 12.64
CA MET A 1 -0.12 -7.49 11.74
C MET A 1 -0.74 -7.86 10.39
N GLY A 2 -1.85 -7.22 10.00
CA GLY A 2 -2.59 -7.56 8.78
C GLY A 2 -1.87 -7.07 7.52
N ARG A 3 -1.94 -7.86 6.44
CA ARG A 3 -1.47 -7.48 5.10
C ARG A 3 -2.66 -6.93 4.32
N CYS A 4 -2.51 -5.75 3.72
CA CYS A 4 -3.58 -5.13 2.95
C CYS A 4 -3.06 -4.62 1.60
N THR A 5 -3.92 -4.59 0.61
CA THR A 5 -3.69 -3.97 -0.68
C THR A 5 -3.85 -2.45 -0.60
N ALA A 6 -3.30 -1.75 -1.58
CA ALA A 6 -3.47 -0.29 -1.70
C ALA A 6 -4.94 0.12 -1.77
N SER A 7 -5.78 -0.67 -2.43
CA SER A 7 -7.22 -0.45 -2.54
C SER A 7 -7.95 -0.64 -1.22
N GLU A 8 -7.55 -1.61 -0.41
CA GLU A 8 -8.15 -1.82 0.93
C GLU A 8 -7.80 -0.67 1.88
N TRP A 9 -6.55 -0.19 1.86
CA TRP A 9 -6.18 1.02 2.60
C TRP A 9 -6.90 2.26 2.10
N ALA A 10 -7.03 2.42 0.77
CA ALA A 10 -7.77 3.53 0.20
C ALA A 10 -9.24 3.53 0.67
N SER A 11 -9.89 2.37 0.63
CA SER A 11 -11.27 2.19 1.11
C SER A 11 -11.40 2.48 2.61
N ALA A 12 -10.51 1.95 3.44
CA ALA A 12 -10.51 2.17 4.88
C ALA A 12 -10.30 3.64 5.28
N MET A 13 -9.59 4.42 4.45
CA MET A 13 -9.38 5.86 4.66
C MET A 13 -10.49 6.74 4.04
N GLY A 14 -11.50 6.14 3.40
CA GLY A 14 -12.59 6.87 2.76
C GLY A 14 -12.23 7.51 1.41
N TYR A 15 -11.20 7.02 0.73
CA TYR A 15 -10.92 7.46 -0.64
C TYR A 15 -11.89 6.80 -1.63
N ASP A 16 -12.63 7.60 -2.38
CA ASP A 16 -13.56 7.13 -3.42
C ASP A 16 -12.86 6.41 -4.58
N THR A 17 -11.57 6.71 -4.80
CA THR A 17 -10.79 6.15 -5.91
C THR A 17 -9.81 5.08 -5.43
N HIS A 18 -9.99 3.87 -5.98
CA HIS A 18 -9.20 2.67 -5.67
C HIS A 18 -7.68 2.82 -5.95
N ASN A 19 -7.31 3.83 -6.76
CA ASN A 19 -5.92 4.14 -7.14
C ASN A 19 -5.33 5.36 -6.42
N ALA A 20 -6.11 6.09 -5.61
CA ALA A 20 -5.65 7.31 -4.95
C ALA A 20 -4.38 7.05 -4.12
N LEU A 21 -4.39 5.96 -3.36
CA LEU A 21 -3.28 5.61 -2.47
C LEU A 21 -2.12 4.89 -3.17
N ALA A 22 -2.33 4.37 -4.38
CA ALA A 22 -1.31 3.58 -5.09
C ALA A 22 -0.08 4.40 -5.52
N LYS A 23 -0.23 5.71 -5.73
CA LYS A 23 0.91 6.62 -5.98
C LYS A 23 1.66 6.94 -4.68
N VAL A 24 0.93 7.17 -3.59
CA VAL A 24 1.49 7.47 -2.26
C VAL A 24 2.29 6.29 -1.74
N ILE A 25 1.75 5.08 -1.79
CA ILE A 25 2.44 3.86 -1.35
C ILE A 25 3.72 3.63 -2.16
N ARG A 26 3.69 3.86 -3.48
CA ARG A 26 4.91 3.78 -4.31
C ARG A 26 5.97 4.78 -3.86
N ARG A 27 5.57 6.00 -3.49
CA ARG A 27 6.49 7.01 -2.97
C ARG A 27 7.08 6.61 -1.63
N ILE A 28 6.26 6.09 -0.71
CA ILE A 28 6.74 5.61 0.60
C ILE A 28 7.73 4.45 0.43
N VAL A 29 7.45 3.49 -0.46
CA VAL A 29 8.37 2.38 -0.76
C VAL A 29 9.70 2.86 -1.34
N ASN A 30 9.68 3.91 -2.18
CA ASN A 30 10.90 4.44 -2.79
C ASN A 30 11.71 5.33 -1.82
N ASP A 31 11.03 6.23 -1.10
CA ASP A 31 11.66 7.27 -0.28
C ASP A 31 11.99 6.76 1.13
N THR A 32 11.20 5.81 1.65
CA THR A 32 11.32 5.26 3.02
C THR A 32 11.01 3.75 3.04
N PRO A 33 11.87 2.91 2.43
CA PRO A 33 11.63 1.46 2.31
C PRO A 33 11.58 0.74 3.66
N ASP A 34 12.16 1.33 4.71
CA ASP A 34 12.14 0.85 6.09
C ASP A 34 10.76 0.87 6.74
N LYS A 35 9.85 1.74 6.26
CA LYS A 35 8.51 1.92 6.84
C LYS A 35 7.46 0.96 6.29
N LEU A 36 7.77 0.22 5.23
CA LEU A 36 6.76 -0.47 4.45
C LEU A 36 7.29 -1.72 3.76
N VAL A 37 6.82 -2.88 4.22
CA VAL A 37 7.17 -4.18 3.62
C VAL A 37 6.21 -4.48 2.48
N VAL A 38 6.75 -4.63 1.27
CA VAL A 38 6.01 -5.06 0.08
C VAL A 38 6.09 -6.58 -0.01
N ASN A 39 4.97 -7.25 0.26
CA ASN A 39 4.86 -8.70 0.11
C ASN A 39 4.38 -9.05 -1.31
N ALA A 40 5.21 -9.83 -2.01
CA ALA A 40 5.02 -10.46 -3.32
C ALA A 40 5.30 -9.61 -4.59
N ASN A 41 6.04 -10.23 -5.51
CA ASN A 41 6.26 -9.78 -6.90
C ASN A 41 5.05 -10.02 -7.83
N ARG A 42 3.92 -10.51 -7.29
CA ARG A 42 2.72 -10.86 -8.06
C ARG A 42 1.57 -9.91 -7.69
N LYS A 43 0.79 -9.47 -8.67
CA LYS A 43 -0.39 -8.63 -8.42
C LYS A 43 -1.54 -9.49 -7.83
N PRO A 44 -2.35 -8.96 -6.90
CA PRO A 44 -2.23 -7.64 -6.26
C PRO A 44 -1.09 -7.60 -5.22
N ARG A 45 -0.39 -6.46 -5.14
CA ARG A 45 0.69 -6.26 -4.15
C ARG A 45 0.08 -6.02 -2.78
N TYR A 46 0.59 -6.74 -1.79
CA TYR A 46 0.21 -6.56 -0.39
C TYR A 46 1.26 -5.75 0.35
N TYR A 47 0.81 -4.87 1.22
CA TYR A 47 1.61 -3.95 1.99
C TYR A 47 1.41 -4.20 3.47
N GLN A 48 2.50 -4.05 4.23
CA GLN A 48 2.50 -4.12 5.68
C GLN A 48 3.32 -2.93 6.21
N ALA A 49 2.71 -2.12 7.07
CA ALA A 49 3.43 -1.09 7.81
C ALA A 49 4.31 -1.75 8.89
N VAL A 50 5.52 -1.23 9.08
CA VAL A 50 6.49 -1.67 10.10
C VAL A 50 6.47 -0.73 11.28
#